data_AF-A0A3B6MXY4-F1
#
_entry.id   AF-A0A3B6MXY4-F1
#
_cell.length_a   1.000
_cell.length_b   1.000
_cell.length_c   1.000
_cell.angle_alpha   90.00
_cell.angle_beta   90.00
_cell.angle_gamma   90.00
#
_symmetry.space_group_name_H-M   'P 1'
#
loop_
_entity.id
_entity.type
_entity.pdbx_description
1 polymer ?
#
loop_
_entity_poly.entity_id
_entity_poly.type
_entity_poly.pdbx_seq_one_letter_code
_entity_poly.pdbx_strand_id
1 'polypeptide(L)'
;MGKVSDTDDSFDDNRPKHITGVNKIDWANEEHRRCIAACLVKGVYVHENDRAERRAVKLAPAWWESFGFHLKKELREPIYSAIVGVVFDTIYGAIFEYSPSAPGDRCAPRYVVAFRGTKPGSIRDYYLDLKIVINKLEKRTRVQQPCRLVDQLITAMRKEDQASQGQDSCIWLAGHSLGAAVALVVGRYVMVQEKPPNLPTFLFNPPHVSFITSINLLKLDPVAKESVHRVGNILREGAAKVLRSHRERMDNLFQRLSPWVPNLYVHEKDPICQGFIDYFEQRQKFMEASPGVGTTFAAFSRRDAFWHLIGKDKDRPQLLPSAVLWKSRFEHDNHGLQQWWKQDSELGLEVQHYSYPVPEAQTASTSVPA
;
A
#
# COMPACT_ATOMS: atom_id res chain seq x y z
N MET A 1 -28.57 -4.46 -3.10
CA MET A 1 -27.92 -5.35 -2.11
C MET A 1 -27.82 -6.73 -2.72
N GLY A 2 -26.67 -7.11 -3.28
CA GLY A 2 -26.40 -8.52 -3.56
C GLY A 2 -25.88 -9.14 -2.27
N LYS A 3 -26.50 -10.24 -1.80
CA LYS A 3 -25.85 -11.09 -0.79
C LYS A 3 -24.54 -11.56 -1.43
N VAL A 4 -23.41 -11.29 -0.79
CA VAL A 4 -22.20 -12.10 -1.04
C VAL A 4 -22.62 -13.51 -0.66
N SER A 5 -22.63 -14.45 -1.62
CA SER A 5 -23.00 -15.82 -1.33
C SER A 5 -21.93 -16.43 -0.41
N ASP A 6 -22.34 -17.29 0.53
CA ASP A 6 -21.40 -17.98 1.43
C ASP A 6 -20.31 -18.75 0.63
N THR A 7 -20.58 -19.07 -0.63
CA THR A 7 -19.62 -19.65 -1.59
C THR A 7 -18.39 -18.78 -1.83
N ASP A 8 -18.48 -17.45 -1.81
CA ASP A 8 -17.35 -16.56 -2.11
C ASP A 8 -16.42 -16.39 -0.90
N ASP A 9 -16.91 -16.72 0.29
CA ASP A 9 -16.21 -16.63 1.56
C ASP A 9 -15.62 -17.98 2.00
N SER A 10 -16.09 -19.08 1.41
CA SER A 10 -15.57 -20.43 1.62
C SER A 10 -14.12 -20.55 1.11
N PHE A 11 -13.20 -20.94 1.99
CA PHE A 11 -11.81 -21.20 1.60
C PHE A 11 -11.73 -22.43 0.69
N ASP A 12 -12.44 -23.51 0.99
CA ASP A 12 -12.33 -24.76 0.22
C ASP A 12 -12.71 -24.59 -1.25
N ASP A 13 -13.67 -23.72 -1.53
CA ASP A 13 -14.13 -23.43 -2.88
C ASP A 13 -13.19 -22.45 -3.63
N ASN A 14 -12.52 -21.55 -2.91
CA ASN A 14 -11.77 -20.43 -3.49
C ASN A 14 -10.25 -20.46 -3.26
N ARG A 15 -9.74 -21.49 -2.58
CA ARG A 15 -8.31 -21.59 -2.21
C ARG A 15 -7.39 -21.64 -3.42
N PRO A 16 -6.11 -21.27 -3.25
CA PRO A 16 -5.09 -21.49 -4.27
C PRO A 16 -4.92 -23.00 -4.50
N LYS A 17 -5.46 -23.54 -5.59
CA LYS A 17 -5.43 -24.98 -5.87
C LYS A 17 -4.01 -25.53 -6.10
N HIS A 18 -3.06 -24.67 -6.47
CA HIS A 18 -1.67 -25.00 -6.73
C HIS A 18 -0.81 -25.04 -5.45
N ILE A 19 -1.22 -24.35 -4.37
CA ILE A 19 -0.52 -24.34 -3.08
C ILE A 19 -1.24 -25.32 -2.15
N THR A 20 -0.81 -26.58 -2.15
CA THR A 20 -1.49 -27.67 -1.41
C THR A 20 -0.81 -27.97 -0.07
N GLY A 21 -1.27 -27.27 0.99
CA GLY A 21 -0.93 -27.55 2.38
C GLY A 21 0.36 -26.90 2.88
N VAL A 22 0.45 -26.70 4.20
CA VAL A 22 1.53 -25.97 4.89
C VAL A 22 2.93 -26.54 4.56
N ASN A 23 3.05 -27.86 4.39
CA ASN A 23 4.32 -28.55 4.12
C ASN A 23 4.87 -28.33 2.70
N LYS A 24 4.15 -27.63 1.83
CA LYS A 24 4.61 -27.29 0.46
C LYS A 24 4.84 -25.80 0.25
N ILE A 25 4.78 -25.00 1.33
CA ILE A 25 5.03 -23.56 1.24
C ILE A 25 6.53 -23.33 1.09
N ASP A 26 6.93 -22.98 -0.13
CA ASP A 26 8.23 -22.35 -0.38
C ASP A 26 8.16 -20.84 -0.03
N TRP A 27 8.79 -20.46 1.09
CA TRP A 27 8.87 -19.07 1.56
C TRP A 27 9.83 -18.19 0.76
N ALA A 28 10.69 -18.77 -0.09
CA ALA A 28 11.55 -18.03 -1.01
C ALA A 28 10.83 -17.71 -2.33
N ASN A 29 9.79 -18.45 -2.67
CA ASN A 29 9.03 -18.28 -3.91
C ASN A 29 8.08 -17.06 -3.86
N GLU A 30 8.22 -16.12 -4.80
CA GLU A 30 7.43 -14.89 -4.84
C GLU A 30 5.93 -15.12 -5.09
N GLU A 31 5.57 -16.09 -5.94
CA GLU A 31 4.17 -16.50 -6.19
C GLU A 31 3.52 -16.98 -4.89
N HIS A 32 4.20 -17.86 -4.13
CA HIS A 32 3.68 -18.34 -2.86
C HIS A 32 3.45 -17.21 -1.86
N ARG A 33 4.44 -16.31 -1.73
CA ARG A 33 4.35 -15.16 -0.82
C ARG A 33 3.20 -14.23 -1.21
N ARG A 34 3.03 -13.97 -2.52
CA ARG A 34 1.92 -13.19 -3.09
C ARG A 34 0.56 -13.83 -2.76
N CYS A 35 0.39 -15.12 -3.06
CA CYS A 35 -0.83 -15.87 -2.83
C CYS A 35 -1.20 -15.88 -1.33
N ILE A 36 -0.25 -16.17 -0.45
CA ILE A 36 -0.46 -16.18 1.01
C ILE A 36 -0.86 -14.78 1.50
N ALA A 37 -0.15 -13.73 1.09
CA ALA A 37 -0.50 -12.36 1.48
C ALA A 37 -1.92 -11.98 1.02
N ALA A 38 -2.31 -12.35 -0.20
CA ALA A 38 -3.66 -12.11 -0.71
C ALA A 38 -4.73 -12.91 0.07
N CYS A 39 -4.46 -14.18 0.39
CA CYS A 39 -5.35 -15.01 1.21
C CYS A 39 -5.55 -14.45 2.62
N LEU A 40 -4.49 -13.97 3.28
CA LEU A 40 -4.58 -13.35 4.60
C LEU A 40 -5.43 -12.07 4.56
N VAL A 41 -5.30 -11.25 3.50
CA VAL A 41 -6.17 -10.07 3.31
C VAL A 41 -7.63 -10.48 3.08
N LYS A 42 -7.89 -11.54 2.29
CA LYS A 42 -9.24 -12.10 2.15
C LYS A 42 -9.79 -12.64 3.47
N GLY A 43 -8.95 -13.28 4.29
CA GLY A 43 -9.30 -13.68 5.65
C GLY A 43 -9.85 -12.52 6.48
N VAL A 44 -9.27 -11.32 6.37
CA VAL A 44 -9.81 -10.10 7.04
C VAL A 44 -11.19 -9.70 6.49
N TYR A 45 -11.42 -9.81 5.18
CA TYR A 45 -12.74 -9.57 4.60
C TYR A 45 -13.79 -10.56 5.12
N VAL A 46 -13.47 -11.86 5.10
CA VAL A 46 -14.38 -12.92 5.58
C VAL A 46 -14.62 -12.78 7.08
N HIS A 47 -13.61 -12.40 7.86
CA HIS A 47 -13.74 -12.19 9.30
C HIS A 47 -14.71 -11.05 9.64
N GLU A 48 -14.66 -9.96 8.87
CA GLU A 48 -15.64 -8.89 8.99
C GLU A 48 -17.04 -9.32 8.55
N ASN A 49 -17.16 -10.19 7.55
CA ASN A 49 -18.46 -10.74 7.14
C ASN A 49 -19.04 -11.67 8.21
N ASP A 50 -18.24 -12.59 8.75
CA ASP A 50 -18.58 -13.48 9.86
C ASP A 50 -19.08 -12.71 11.09
N ARG A 51 -18.49 -11.53 11.36
CA ARG A 51 -18.93 -10.62 12.42
C ARG A 51 -20.23 -9.89 12.05
N ALA A 52 -20.28 -9.26 10.88
CA ALA A 52 -21.40 -8.43 10.45
C ALA A 52 -22.69 -9.23 10.28
N GLU A 53 -22.59 -10.45 9.77
CA GLU A 53 -23.70 -11.39 9.55
C GLU A 53 -23.98 -12.27 10.76
N ARG A 54 -23.15 -12.18 11.81
CA ARG A 54 -23.23 -13.01 13.03
C ARG A 54 -23.27 -14.51 12.70
N ARG A 55 -22.45 -14.95 11.73
CA ARG A 55 -22.43 -16.35 11.29
C ARG A 55 -22.12 -17.27 12.47
N ALA A 56 -22.92 -18.34 12.61
CA ALA A 56 -22.75 -19.34 13.66
C ALA A 56 -21.45 -20.14 13.46
N VAL A 57 -21.17 -20.53 12.21
CA VAL A 57 -19.92 -21.17 11.79
C VAL A 57 -19.04 -20.10 11.15
N LYS A 58 -17.79 -19.98 11.63
CA LYS A 58 -16.82 -19.00 11.14
C LYS A 58 -16.09 -19.58 9.93
N LEU A 59 -16.12 -18.86 8.81
CA LEU A 59 -15.44 -19.24 7.57
C LEU A 59 -14.03 -18.62 7.48
N ALA A 60 -13.80 -17.53 8.21
CA ALA A 60 -12.55 -16.80 8.15
C ALA A 60 -11.31 -17.60 8.56
N PRO A 61 -11.32 -18.46 9.61
CA PRO A 61 -10.12 -19.16 10.09
C PRO A 61 -9.36 -19.94 9.03
N ALA A 62 -10.08 -20.62 8.13
CA ALA A 62 -9.49 -21.41 7.06
C ALA A 62 -8.56 -20.59 6.13
N TRP A 63 -8.77 -19.27 6.00
CA TRP A 63 -7.95 -18.38 5.16
C TRP A 63 -6.54 -18.11 5.72
N TRP A 64 -6.28 -18.36 7.01
CA TRP A 64 -4.96 -18.17 7.61
C TRP A 64 -4.40 -19.45 8.24
N GLU A 65 -5.24 -20.30 8.84
CA GLU A 65 -4.81 -21.57 9.47
C GLU A 65 -4.25 -22.55 8.45
N SER A 66 -4.79 -22.55 7.22
CA SER A 66 -4.30 -23.38 6.11
C SER A 66 -2.85 -23.09 5.71
N PHE A 67 -2.30 -21.95 6.15
CA PHE A 67 -0.92 -21.53 5.91
C PHE A 67 -0.08 -21.47 7.20
N GLY A 68 -0.57 -22.02 8.32
CA GLY A 68 0.16 -22.05 9.59
C GLY A 68 0.14 -20.74 10.39
N PHE A 69 -0.81 -19.86 10.11
CA PHE A 69 -1.00 -18.62 10.88
C PHE A 69 -2.13 -18.76 11.89
N HIS A 70 -2.08 -17.92 12.92
CA HIS A 70 -3.18 -17.71 13.86
C HIS A 70 -3.47 -16.21 14.01
N LEU A 71 -4.74 -15.86 14.26
CA LEU A 71 -5.15 -14.48 14.50
C LEU A 71 -4.65 -14.02 15.89
N LYS A 72 -3.68 -13.11 15.92
CA LYS A 72 -3.13 -12.53 17.16
C LYS A 72 -3.94 -11.34 17.65
N LYS A 73 -4.35 -10.45 16.73
CA LYS A 73 -5.04 -9.21 17.09
C LYS A 73 -5.87 -8.67 15.93
N GLU A 74 -7.05 -8.16 16.25
CA GLU A 74 -7.90 -7.45 15.31
C GLU A 74 -7.67 -5.94 15.38
N LEU A 75 -7.76 -5.27 14.22
CA LEU A 75 -7.84 -3.83 14.14
C LEU A 75 -9.28 -3.42 13.84
N ARG A 76 -9.86 -2.73 14.82
CA ARG A 76 -11.25 -2.27 14.80
C ARG A 76 -11.33 -0.76 14.80
N GLU A 77 -12.36 -0.26 14.17
CA GLU A 77 -12.72 1.15 14.25
C GLU A 77 -14.23 1.35 14.38
N PRO A 78 -14.66 2.41 15.06
CA PRO A 78 -16.06 2.76 15.12
C PRO A 78 -16.51 3.39 13.79
N ILE A 79 -17.59 2.87 13.23
CA ILE A 79 -18.31 3.48 12.10
C ILE A 79 -19.70 3.88 12.57
N TYR A 80 -20.05 5.14 12.33
CA TYR A 80 -21.41 5.62 12.51
C TYR A 80 -22.26 5.26 11.30
N SER A 81 -23.33 4.49 11.51
CA SER A 81 -24.35 4.28 10.48
C SER A 81 -25.47 5.28 10.64
N ALA A 82 -25.55 6.24 9.71
CA ALA A 82 -26.65 7.21 9.69
C ALA A 82 -28.02 6.55 9.46
N ILE A 83 -28.05 5.36 8.84
CA ILE A 83 -29.28 4.62 8.54
C ILE A 83 -29.85 4.00 9.82
N VAL A 84 -28.98 3.49 10.69
CA VAL A 84 -29.39 2.74 11.90
C VAL A 84 -29.24 3.61 13.16
N GLY A 85 -28.65 4.80 13.05
CA GLY A 85 -28.45 5.73 14.17
C GLY A 85 -27.48 5.21 15.24
N VAL A 86 -26.66 4.20 14.93
CA VAL A 86 -25.76 3.54 15.88
C VAL A 86 -24.32 3.51 15.39
N VAL A 87 -23.40 3.58 16.34
CA VAL A 87 -21.98 3.30 16.13
C VAL A 87 -21.76 1.80 16.30
N PHE A 88 -21.12 1.16 15.32
CA PHE A 88 -20.64 -0.20 15.46
C PHE A 88 -19.18 -0.29 15.03
N ASP A 89 -18.46 -1.23 15.64
CA ASP A 89 -17.08 -1.50 15.26
C ASP A 89 -17.03 -2.34 13.98
N THR A 90 -16.19 -1.92 13.03
CA THR A 90 -15.83 -2.74 11.88
C THR A 90 -14.38 -3.21 12.02
N ILE A 91 -14.12 -4.44 11.61
CA ILE A 91 -12.76 -4.96 11.48
C ILE A 91 -12.23 -4.47 10.14
N TYR A 92 -11.12 -3.73 10.13
CA TYR A 92 -10.48 -3.25 8.89
C TYR A 92 -9.10 -3.85 8.66
N GLY A 93 -8.53 -4.49 9.69
CA GLY A 93 -7.25 -5.18 9.60
C GLY A 93 -7.09 -6.26 10.66
N ALA A 94 -6.06 -7.06 10.53
CA ALA A 94 -5.67 -8.09 11.48
C ALA A 94 -4.15 -8.25 11.53
N ILE A 95 -3.65 -8.74 12.67
CA ILE A 95 -2.28 -9.20 12.86
C ILE A 95 -2.34 -10.71 13.00
N PHE A 96 -1.64 -11.39 12.10
CA PHE A 96 -1.46 -12.83 12.11
C PHE A 96 -0.05 -13.16 12.61
N GLU A 97 0.06 -14.20 13.43
CA GLU A 97 1.32 -14.74 13.92
C GLU A 97 1.57 -16.10 13.28
N TYR A 98 2.75 -16.27 12.71
CA TYR A 98 3.15 -17.53 12.11
C TYR A 98 3.59 -18.53 13.18
N SER A 99 3.08 -19.75 13.10
CA SER A 99 3.51 -20.87 13.94
C SER A 99 4.29 -21.83 13.05
N PRO A 100 5.64 -21.86 13.14
CA PRO A 100 6.46 -22.71 12.29
C PRO A 100 6.04 -24.16 12.44
N SER A 101 5.78 -24.83 11.32
CA SER A 101 5.45 -26.26 11.33
C SER A 101 6.70 -27.14 11.26
N ALA A 102 7.86 -26.57 10.87
CA ALA A 102 9.15 -27.26 10.84
C ALA A 102 10.33 -26.31 11.16
N PRO A 103 11.43 -26.82 11.76
CA PRO A 103 12.66 -26.06 11.91
C PRO A 103 13.35 -25.93 10.55
N GLY A 104 13.25 -24.77 9.91
CA GLY A 104 13.88 -24.56 8.60
C GLY A 104 13.24 -23.50 7.70
N ASP A 105 12.10 -22.92 8.08
CA ASP A 105 11.36 -21.90 7.32
C ASP A 105 12.09 -20.55 7.24
N ARG A 106 13.27 -20.55 6.61
CA ARG A 106 14.02 -19.34 6.28
C ARG A 106 13.14 -18.47 5.37
N CYS A 107 13.11 -17.17 5.63
CA CYS A 107 12.27 -16.18 4.94
C CYS A 107 10.76 -16.17 5.28
N ALA A 108 10.28 -17.03 6.18
CA ALA A 108 8.91 -16.93 6.67
C ALA A 108 8.72 -15.65 7.52
N PRO A 109 7.55 -14.97 7.41
CA PRO A 109 7.24 -13.86 8.29
C PRO A 109 6.96 -14.39 9.69
N ARG A 110 7.36 -13.63 10.71
CA ARG A 110 6.86 -13.89 12.06
C ARG A 110 5.45 -13.32 12.23
N TYR A 111 5.22 -12.14 11.69
CA TYR A 111 3.94 -11.46 11.73
C TYR A 111 3.54 -10.96 10.34
N VAL A 112 2.24 -11.05 10.05
CA VAL A 112 1.64 -10.38 8.89
C VAL A 112 0.56 -9.42 9.38
N VAL A 113 0.70 -8.14 9.03
CA VAL A 113 -0.34 -7.14 9.27
C VAL A 113 -1.11 -6.93 7.97
N ALA A 114 -2.35 -7.41 7.94
CA ALA A 114 -3.20 -7.41 6.75
C ALA A 114 -4.34 -6.39 6.89
N PHE A 115 -4.62 -5.65 5.82
CA PHE A 115 -5.69 -4.64 5.78
C PHE A 115 -6.66 -4.90 4.63
N ARG A 116 -7.96 -4.99 4.94
CA ARG A 116 -8.99 -5.07 3.91
C ARG A 116 -9.32 -3.69 3.35
N GLY A 117 -9.76 -3.66 2.09
CA GLY A 117 -10.38 -2.48 1.49
C GLY A 117 -11.84 -2.29 1.90
N THR A 118 -12.45 -1.24 1.35
CA THR A 118 -13.90 -0.99 1.49
C THR A 118 -14.69 -2.07 0.75
N LYS A 119 -15.84 -2.49 1.30
CA LYS A 119 -16.72 -3.47 0.65
C LYS A 119 -17.33 -2.87 -0.63
N PRO A 120 -17.49 -3.65 -1.71
CA PRO A 120 -18.13 -3.15 -2.93
C PRO A 120 -19.61 -2.85 -2.67
N GLY A 121 -20.05 -1.64 -3.04
CA GLY A 121 -21.44 -1.20 -2.84
C GLY A 121 -21.79 0.12 -3.53
N SER A 122 -20.81 1.01 -3.72
CA SER A 122 -20.95 2.22 -4.54
C SER A 122 -19.57 2.81 -4.82
N ILE A 123 -19.21 2.99 -6.09
CA ILE A 123 -17.94 3.63 -6.52
C ILE A 123 -17.85 5.06 -5.95
N ARG A 124 -18.99 5.72 -5.71
CA ARG A 124 -19.07 7.05 -5.10
C ARG A 124 -18.67 7.04 -3.63
N ASP A 125 -19.11 6.04 -2.87
CA ASP A 125 -18.78 5.90 -1.45
C ASP A 125 -17.31 5.47 -1.30
N TYR A 126 -16.85 4.59 -2.19
CA TYR A 126 -15.45 4.23 -2.31
C TYR A 126 -14.56 5.45 -2.57
N TYR A 127 -14.94 6.31 -3.50
CA TYR A 127 -14.24 7.55 -3.80
C TYR A 127 -14.25 8.53 -2.61
N LEU A 128 -15.36 8.65 -1.88
CA LEU A 128 -15.45 9.51 -0.70
C LEU A 128 -14.58 8.99 0.44
N ASP A 129 -14.64 7.68 0.72
CA ASP A 129 -13.79 7.01 1.70
C ASP A 129 -12.32 7.19 1.35
N LEU A 130 -11.98 6.97 0.08
CA LEU A 130 -10.62 7.14 -0.43
C LEU A 130 -10.16 8.60 -0.33
N LYS A 131 -11.00 9.57 -0.72
CA LYS A 131 -10.70 11.00 -0.59
C LYS A 131 -10.52 11.39 0.87
N ILE A 132 -11.34 10.88 1.78
CA ILE A 132 -11.23 11.16 3.21
C ILE A 132 -9.96 10.55 3.78
N VAL A 133 -9.66 9.31 3.41
CA VAL A 133 -8.48 8.56 3.86
C VAL A 133 -7.22 9.21 3.32
N ILE A 134 -7.08 9.40 2.00
CA ILE A 134 -5.89 10.03 1.39
C ILE A 134 -5.65 11.46 1.90
N ASN A 135 -6.70 12.26 2.11
CA ASN A 135 -6.55 13.63 2.61
C ASN A 135 -6.33 13.74 4.12
N LYS A 136 -6.47 12.67 4.90
CA LYS A 136 -6.39 12.70 6.37
C LYS A 136 -5.62 11.50 6.96
N LEU A 137 -4.87 10.75 6.13
CA LEU A 137 -4.32 9.43 6.47
C LEU A 137 -3.46 9.50 7.74
N GLU A 138 -2.60 10.51 7.88
CA GLU A 138 -1.71 10.66 9.03
C GLU A 138 -2.43 10.98 10.37
N LYS A 139 -3.66 11.53 10.31
CA LYS A 139 -4.40 11.99 11.50
C LYS A 139 -5.53 11.05 11.94
N ARG A 140 -5.68 9.87 11.31
CA ARG A 140 -6.78 8.94 11.60
C ARG A 140 -6.33 7.74 12.44
N THR A 141 -7.26 7.25 13.24
CA THR A 141 -7.14 6.02 14.04
C THR A 141 -6.76 4.82 13.19
N ARG A 142 -7.30 4.69 11.97
CA ARG A 142 -6.97 3.62 10.99
C ARG A 142 -5.49 3.51 10.64
N VAL A 143 -4.68 4.54 10.91
CA VAL A 143 -3.24 4.57 10.63
C VAL A 143 -2.46 4.58 11.94
N GLN A 144 -2.85 5.43 12.88
CA GLN A 144 -2.19 5.53 14.18
C GLN A 144 -2.25 4.23 15.00
N GLN A 145 -3.36 3.50 14.94
CA GLN A 145 -3.48 2.21 15.61
C GLN A 145 -2.50 1.19 15.01
N PRO A 146 -2.50 0.90 13.70
CA PRO A 146 -1.54 -0.04 13.13
C PRO A 146 -0.09 0.40 13.26
N CYS A 147 0.25 1.69 13.11
CA CYS A 147 1.61 2.18 13.38
C CYS A 147 2.07 1.81 14.79
N ARG A 148 1.27 2.10 15.82
CA ARG A 148 1.59 1.75 17.21
C ARG A 148 1.73 0.25 17.43
N LEU A 149 0.89 -0.56 16.77
CA LEU A 149 0.96 -2.01 16.90
C LEU A 149 2.21 -2.56 16.21
N VAL A 150 2.58 -2.05 15.04
CA VAL A 150 3.81 -2.43 14.36
C VAL A 150 5.04 -2.05 15.19
N ASP A 151 5.05 -0.86 15.82
CA ASP A 151 6.13 -0.49 16.74
C ASP A 151 6.26 -1.45 17.93
N GLN A 152 5.14 -1.90 18.49
CA GLN A 152 5.12 -2.89 19.56
C GLN A 152 5.68 -4.24 19.09
N LEU A 153 5.31 -4.70 17.89
CA LEU A 153 5.84 -5.92 17.29
C LEU A 153 7.35 -5.83 17.04
N ILE A 154 7.80 -4.72 16.43
CA ILE A 154 9.23 -4.47 16.18
C ILE A 154 10.02 -4.46 17.50
N THR A 155 9.49 -3.80 18.52
CA THR A 155 10.13 -3.74 19.83
C THR A 155 10.20 -5.11 20.49
N ALA A 156 9.14 -5.93 20.38
CA ALA A 156 9.13 -7.29 20.91
C ALA A 156 10.17 -8.18 20.19
N MET A 157 10.19 -8.16 18.85
CA MET A 157 11.15 -8.95 18.07
C MET A 157 12.60 -8.58 18.39
N ARG A 158 12.93 -7.28 18.47
CA ARG A 158 14.29 -6.83 18.80
C ARG A 158 14.77 -7.32 20.17
N LYS A 159 13.88 -7.47 21.16
CA LYS A 159 14.23 -8.02 22.48
C LYS A 159 14.53 -9.51 22.41
N GLU A 160 13.80 -10.24 21.59
CA GLU A 160 13.96 -11.69 21.44
C GLU A 160 15.15 -12.06 20.57
N ASP A 161 15.45 -11.29 19.52
CA ASP A 161 16.63 -11.47 18.67
C ASP A 161 17.93 -11.19 19.42
N GLN A 162 17.92 -10.28 20.40
CA GLN A 162 19.06 -10.09 21.33
C GLN A 162 19.30 -11.31 22.23
N ALA A 163 18.25 -12.10 22.50
CA ALA A 163 18.34 -13.32 23.30
C ALA A 163 18.63 -14.58 22.45
N SER A 164 18.43 -14.52 21.12
CA SER A 164 18.44 -15.67 20.22
C SER A 164 19.33 -15.39 19.01
N GLN A 165 20.50 -16.03 18.91
CA GLN A 165 21.38 -15.89 17.74
C GLN A 165 20.75 -16.55 16.49
N GLY A 166 20.08 -15.78 15.63
CA GLY A 166 20.10 -16.09 14.19
C GLY A 166 18.78 -16.44 13.48
N GLN A 167 17.65 -15.81 13.80
CA GLN A 167 16.52 -15.78 12.86
C GLN A 167 16.20 -14.33 12.48
N ASP A 168 16.31 -14.01 11.19
CA ASP A 168 15.87 -12.73 10.61
C ASP A 168 14.33 -12.68 10.62
N SER A 169 13.75 -12.42 11.79
CA SER A 169 12.31 -12.28 11.98
C SER A 169 11.81 -11.05 11.22
N CYS A 170 11.02 -11.25 10.16
CA CYS A 170 10.45 -10.15 9.39
C CYS A 170 8.95 -9.96 9.65
N ILE A 171 8.49 -8.71 9.50
CA ILE A 171 7.07 -8.34 9.52
C ILE A 171 6.64 -8.09 8.09
N TRP A 172 5.53 -8.70 7.65
CA TRP A 172 4.93 -8.36 6.38
C TRP A 172 3.79 -7.36 6.57
N LEU A 173 3.66 -6.44 5.60
CA LEU A 173 2.48 -5.62 5.43
C LEU A 173 1.73 -6.09 4.20
N ALA A 174 0.42 -6.30 4.31
CA ALA A 174 -0.41 -6.67 3.18
C ALA A 174 -1.68 -5.83 3.16
N GLY A 175 -2.14 -5.43 1.98
CA GLY A 175 -3.41 -4.74 1.88
C GLY A 175 -3.98 -4.76 0.48
N HIS A 176 -5.30 -4.71 0.41
CA HIS A 176 -6.04 -4.61 -0.84
C HIS A 176 -6.77 -3.28 -0.94
N SER A 177 -6.74 -2.64 -2.11
CA SER A 177 -7.57 -1.48 -2.40
C SER A 177 -7.32 -0.37 -1.36
N LEU A 178 -8.34 0.14 -0.66
CA LEU A 178 -8.13 1.09 0.45
C LEU A 178 -7.18 0.57 1.55
N GLY A 179 -7.21 -0.74 1.84
CA GLY A 179 -6.29 -1.37 2.80
C GLY A 179 -4.84 -1.33 2.32
N ALA A 180 -4.59 -1.40 1.01
CA ALA A 180 -3.25 -1.22 0.45
C ALA A 180 -2.74 0.20 0.67
N ALA A 181 -3.60 1.22 0.59
CA ALA A 181 -3.22 2.59 0.91
C ALA A 181 -2.88 2.77 2.41
N VAL A 182 -3.57 2.06 3.31
CA VAL A 182 -3.23 2.02 4.74
C VAL A 182 -1.87 1.35 4.95
N ALA A 183 -1.66 0.17 4.35
CA ALA A 183 -0.40 -0.56 4.41
C ALA A 183 0.78 0.30 3.91
N LEU A 184 0.58 1.03 2.82
CA LEU A 184 1.58 1.94 2.25
C LEU A 184 1.99 3.04 3.23
N VAL A 185 1.03 3.67 3.92
CA VAL A 185 1.36 4.72 4.90
C VAL A 185 1.98 4.15 6.17
N VAL A 186 1.51 3.00 6.65
CA VAL A 186 2.13 2.30 7.79
C VAL A 186 3.58 1.92 7.44
N GLY A 187 3.82 1.41 6.22
CA GLY A 187 5.16 1.09 5.75
C GLY A 187 6.07 2.30 5.68
N ARG A 188 5.61 3.42 5.13
CA ARG A 188 6.37 4.68 5.14
C ARG A 188 6.70 5.14 6.55
N TYR A 189 5.73 5.07 7.47
CA TYR A 189 5.94 5.43 8.87
C TYR A 189 7.05 4.60 9.54
N VAL A 190 7.08 3.29 9.26
CA VAL A 190 8.10 2.38 9.80
C VAL A 190 9.46 2.64 9.16
N MET A 191 9.50 2.80 7.83
CA MET A 191 10.74 2.97 7.07
C MET A 191 11.48 4.26 7.37
N VAL A 192 10.77 5.32 7.79
CA VAL A 192 11.45 6.55 8.21
C VAL A 192 12.16 6.39 9.55
N GLN A 193 11.84 5.41 10.40
CA GLN A 193 12.48 5.30 11.73
C GLN A 193 14.01 5.04 11.64
N GLU A 194 14.75 5.27 12.72
CA GLU A 194 16.23 5.22 12.75
C GLU A 194 16.84 3.87 12.36
N LYS A 195 16.08 2.76 12.48
CA LYS A 195 16.53 1.39 12.15
C LYS A 195 15.36 0.53 11.67
N PRO A 196 14.82 0.77 10.47
CA PRO A 196 13.63 0.05 10.05
C PRO A 196 13.94 -1.45 9.88
N PRO A 197 13.02 -2.36 10.27
CA PRO A 197 13.18 -3.78 10.01
C PRO A 197 13.06 -4.07 8.51
N ASN A 198 13.40 -5.29 8.10
CA ASN A 198 12.96 -5.80 6.81
C ASN A 198 11.43 -5.84 6.80
N LEU A 199 10.82 -5.14 5.83
CA LEU A 199 9.39 -4.91 5.75
C LEU A 199 8.82 -5.29 4.37
N PRO A 200 8.80 -6.58 4.02
CA PRO A 200 8.13 -7.03 2.80
C PRO A 200 6.68 -6.54 2.78
N THR A 201 6.32 -5.83 1.73
CA THR A 201 5.02 -5.18 1.61
C THR A 201 4.33 -5.66 0.34
N PHE A 202 3.07 -6.08 0.45
CA PHE A 202 2.25 -6.60 -0.63
C PHE A 202 1.00 -5.71 -0.79
N LEU A 203 0.99 -4.89 -1.84
CA LEU A 203 -0.06 -3.91 -2.11
C LEU A 203 -0.88 -4.36 -3.33
N PHE A 204 -2.11 -4.81 -3.10
CA PHE A 204 -3.01 -5.28 -4.15
C PHE A 204 -3.96 -4.19 -4.58
N ASN A 205 -3.91 -3.81 -5.86
CA ASN A 205 -4.71 -2.76 -6.49
C ASN A 205 -4.78 -1.46 -5.67
N PRO A 206 -3.64 -0.90 -5.23
CA PRO A 206 -3.64 0.30 -4.40
C PRO A 206 -4.19 1.51 -5.17
N PRO A 207 -5.04 2.33 -4.54
CA PRO A 207 -5.58 3.52 -5.17
C PRO A 207 -4.54 4.63 -5.27
N HIS A 208 -4.45 5.31 -6.41
CA HIS A 208 -3.56 6.47 -6.59
C HIS A 208 -4.29 7.82 -6.47
N VAL A 209 -3.60 8.88 -6.04
CA VAL A 209 -4.16 10.25 -5.90
C VAL A 209 -4.61 10.83 -7.24
N SER A 210 -4.02 10.38 -8.35
CA SER A 210 -4.47 10.77 -9.70
C SER A 210 -5.90 10.30 -9.96
N PHE A 211 -6.30 9.11 -9.48
CA PHE A 211 -7.68 8.64 -9.60
C PHE A 211 -8.67 9.59 -8.91
N ILE A 212 -8.37 10.02 -7.68
CA ILE A 212 -9.19 11.01 -6.97
C ILE A 212 -9.27 12.32 -7.78
N THR A 213 -8.13 12.75 -8.31
CA THR A 213 -8.01 14.01 -9.04
C THR A 213 -8.78 13.98 -10.35
N SER A 214 -8.71 12.89 -11.12
CA SER A 214 -9.44 12.68 -12.37
C SER A 214 -10.95 12.68 -12.14
N ILE A 215 -11.43 12.01 -11.09
CA ILE A 215 -12.87 12.05 -10.71
C ILE A 215 -13.31 13.47 -10.32
N ASN A 216 -12.50 14.21 -9.55
CA ASN A 216 -12.82 15.62 -9.24
C ASN A 216 -12.82 16.48 -10.50
N LEU A 217 -11.87 16.28 -11.41
CA LEU A 217 -11.75 17.06 -12.65
C LEU A 217 -12.92 16.81 -13.59
N LEU A 218 -13.41 15.58 -13.68
CA LEU A 218 -14.63 15.25 -14.43
C LEU A 218 -15.87 15.92 -13.82
N LYS A 219 -15.87 16.19 -12.51
CA LYS A 219 -16.95 16.87 -11.78
C LYS A 219 -16.80 18.39 -11.69
N LEU A 220 -15.73 18.97 -12.23
CA LEU A 220 -15.54 20.42 -12.27
C LEU A 220 -16.35 21.02 -13.43
N ASP A 221 -17.05 22.12 -13.11
CA ASP A 221 -17.71 23.03 -14.05
C ASP A 221 -16.73 23.46 -15.17
N PRO A 222 -17.11 23.50 -16.46
CA PRO A 222 -16.19 23.84 -17.56
C PRO A 222 -15.45 25.16 -17.35
N VAL A 223 -16.07 26.13 -16.69
CA VAL A 223 -15.47 27.44 -16.36
C VAL A 223 -14.32 27.30 -15.34
N ALA A 224 -14.41 26.32 -14.43
CA ALA A 224 -13.35 26.03 -13.46
C ALA A 224 -12.21 25.19 -14.05
N LYS A 225 -12.44 24.47 -15.16
CA LYS A 225 -11.34 23.81 -15.91
C LYS A 225 -10.44 24.84 -16.61
N GLU A 226 -11.01 25.97 -17.02
CA GLU A 226 -10.30 27.04 -17.72
C GLU A 226 -9.42 27.90 -16.78
N SER A 227 -9.80 28.04 -15.51
CA SER A 227 -9.02 28.78 -14.50
C SER A 227 -7.74 28.06 -14.04
N VAL A 228 -7.72 26.72 -14.11
CA VAL A 228 -6.55 25.86 -13.82
C VAL A 228 -5.39 26.13 -14.80
N HIS A 229 -5.69 26.56 -16.03
CA HIS A 229 -4.67 26.93 -17.02
C HIS A 229 -4.13 28.36 -16.87
N ARG A 230 -4.78 29.24 -16.09
CA ARG A 230 -4.43 30.67 -15.99
C ARG A 230 -3.61 31.06 -14.76
N VAL A 231 -3.50 30.21 -13.72
CA VAL A 231 -2.75 30.52 -12.49
C VAL A 231 -1.28 30.04 -12.58
N GLY A 232 -0.61 30.35 -13.69
CA GLY A 232 0.78 29.95 -13.93
C GLY A 232 1.83 30.99 -13.50
N ASN A 233 1.45 32.26 -13.31
CA ASN A 233 2.43 33.36 -13.36
C ASN A 233 2.47 34.28 -12.13
N ILE A 234 1.83 33.96 -11.01
CA ILE A 234 1.79 34.87 -9.86
C ILE A 234 2.43 34.23 -8.64
N LEU A 235 3.66 34.70 -8.36
CA LEU A 235 4.28 35.02 -7.06
C LEU A 235 5.68 34.39 -6.91
N ARG A 236 6.69 35.06 -7.47
CA ARG A 236 8.03 34.49 -7.74
C ARG A 236 9.02 34.51 -6.57
N GLU A 237 8.75 35.15 -5.43
CA GLU A 237 9.77 35.31 -4.38
C GLU A 237 9.43 34.63 -3.05
N GLY A 238 8.15 34.58 -2.66
CA GLY A 238 7.70 33.75 -1.53
C GLY A 238 7.60 32.25 -1.86
N ALA A 239 7.22 31.92 -3.10
CA ALA A 239 7.05 30.54 -3.55
C ALA A 239 8.39 29.79 -3.65
N ALA A 240 9.50 30.47 -3.96
CA ALA A 240 10.80 29.84 -4.15
C ALA A 240 11.37 29.23 -2.86
N LYS A 241 11.23 29.93 -1.72
CA LYS A 241 11.70 29.45 -0.41
C LYS A 241 10.86 28.28 0.10
N VAL A 242 9.53 28.39 -0.04
CA VAL A 242 8.60 27.31 0.33
C VAL A 242 8.81 26.08 -0.56
N LEU A 243 9.07 26.29 -1.86
CA LEU A 243 9.39 25.21 -2.79
C LEU A 243 10.72 24.53 -2.45
N ARG A 244 11.72 25.30 -2.00
CA ARG A 244 13.02 24.76 -1.57
C ARG A 244 12.89 23.91 -0.30
N SER A 245 12.22 24.41 0.74
CA SER A 245 12.04 23.63 1.97
C SER A 245 11.19 22.38 1.76
N HIS A 246 10.15 22.46 0.92
CA HIS A 246 9.37 21.31 0.51
C HIS A 246 10.23 20.28 -0.23
N ARG A 247 11.09 20.74 -1.15
CA ARG A 247 12.02 19.89 -1.88
C ARG A 247 13.01 19.18 -0.96
N GLU A 248 13.67 19.90 -0.06
CA GLU A 248 14.61 19.31 0.91
C GLU A 248 13.92 18.26 1.80
N ARG A 249 12.67 18.51 2.21
CA ARG A 249 11.85 17.54 2.96
C ARG A 249 11.55 16.29 2.13
N MET A 250 11.16 16.44 0.87
CA MET A 250 10.86 15.31 -0.02
C MET A 250 12.13 14.50 -0.33
N ASP A 251 13.26 15.15 -0.58
CA ASP A 251 14.54 14.48 -0.83
C ASP A 251 14.97 13.63 0.38
N ASN A 252 14.84 14.16 1.61
CA ASN A 252 15.11 13.39 2.83
C ASN A 252 14.16 12.20 3.03
N LEU A 253 12.87 12.36 2.70
CA LEU A 253 11.93 11.24 2.75
C LEU A 253 12.25 10.17 1.71
N PHE A 254 12.61 10.57 0.49
CA PHE A 254 13.03 9.64 -0.57
C PHE A 254 14.30 8.88 -0.17
N GLN A 255 15.28 9.56 0.44
CA GLN A 255 16.47 8.94 1.02
C GLN A 255 16.11 7.81 1.98
N ARG A 256 15.26 8.11 2.98
CA ARG A 256 14.85 7.14 4.02
C ARG A 256 14.01 5.99 3.46
N LEU A 257 13.22 6.25 2.42
CA LEU A 257 12.38 5.24 1.78
C LEU A 257 13.13 4.43 0.72
N SER A 258 14.30 4.87 0.24
CA SER A 258 15.02 4.21 -0.86
C SER A 258 15.35 2.72 -0.64
N PRO A 259 15.66 2.24 0.58
CA PRO A 259 15.90 0.82 0.83
C PRO A 259 14.61 -0.02 0.80
N TRP A 260 13.44 0.62 0.85
CA TRP A 260 12.16 -0.06 0.87
C TRP A 260 11.65 -0.35 -0.53
N VAL A 261 11.43 -1.63 -0.83
CA VAL A 261 10.93 -2.07 -2.14
C VAL A 261 9.60 -2.83 -1.96
N PRO A 262 8.46 -2.12 -1.87
CA PRO A 262 7.15 -2.76 -1.80
C PRO A 262 6.80 -3.44 -3.14
N ASN A 263 6.08 -4.56 -3.06
CA ASN A 263 5.46 -5.23 -4.20
C ASN A 263 4.10 -4.62 -4.48
N LEU A 264 3.96 -3.97 -5.63
CA LEU A 264 2.72 -3.37 -6.11
C LEU A 264 2.11 -4.25 -7.17
N TYR A 265 1.02 -4.93 -6.81
CA TYR A 265 0.21 -5.73 -7.69
C TYR A 265 -0.90 -4.87 -8.25
N VAL A 266 -0.85 -4.62 -9.56
CA VAL A 266 -1.75 -3.69 -10.26
C VAL A 266 -2.32 -4.35 -11.50
N HIS A 267 -3.54 -3.97 -11.86
CA HIS A 267 -4.19 -4.46 -13.05
C HIS A 267 -4.25 -3.38 -14.13
N GLU A 268 -3.87 -3.71 -15.38
CA GLU A 268 -3.79 -2.73 -16.47
C GLU A 268 -5.14 -2.08 -16.81
N LYS A 269 -6.24 -2.81 -16.57
CA LYS A 269 -7.61 -2.34 -16.82
C LYS A 269 -8.34 -1.86 -15.56
N ASP A 270 -7.64 -1.69 -14.43
CA ASP A 270 -8.23 -1.14 -13.21
C ASP A 270 -7.94 0.37 -13.08
N PRO A 271 -8.97 1.24 -13.25
CA PRO A 271 -8.79 2.68 -13.18
C PRO A 271 -8.35 3.16 -11.78
N ILE A 272 -8.56 2.36 -10.72
CA ILE A 272 -8.20 2.72 -9.35
C ILE A 272 -6.68 2.71 -9.17
N CYS A 273 -6.01 1.66 -9.69
CA CYS A 273 -4.56 1.50 -9.57
C CYS A 273 -3.76 2.02 -10.77
N GLN A 274 -4.40 2.32 -11.91
CA GLN A 274 -3.74 2.83 -13.12
C GLN A 274 -2.78 4.00 -12.85
N GLY A 275 -3.11 4.85 -11.88
CA GLY A 275 -2.24 5.97 -11.52
C GLY A 275 -0.85 5.58 -11.01
N PHE A 276 -0.67 4.38 -10.45
CA PHE A 276 0.65 3.87 -10.10
C PHE A 276 1.43 3.39 -11.33
N ILE A 277 0.77 2.74 -12.30
CA ILE A 277 1.40 2.36 -13.58
C ILE A 277 1.92 3.62 -14.27
N ASP A 278 1.04 4.61 -14.43
CA ASP A 278 1.38 5.91 -15.03
C ASP A 278 2.53 6.61 -14.29
N TYR A 279 2.54 6.54 -12.95
CA TYR A 279 3.57 7.15 -12.11
C TYR A 279 4.96 6.58 -12.41
N PHE A 280 5.10 5.24 -12.41
CA PHE A 280 6.38 4.61 -12.64
C PHE A 280 6.82 4.70 -14.11
N GLU A 281 5.93 4.45 -15.06
CA GLU A 281 6.29 4.50 -16.49
C GLU A 281 6.67 5.92 -16.96
N GLN A 282 5.94 6.95 -16.52
CA GLN A 282 6.28 8.34 -16.88
C GLN A 282 7.64 8.74 -16.29
N ARG A 283 7.96 8.22 -15.10
CA ARG A 283 9.23 8.53 -14.44
C ARG A 283 10.40 7.84 -15.11
N GLN A 284 10.24 6.58 -15.49
CA GLN A 284 11.23 5.84 -16.27
C GLN A 284 11.49 6.50 -17.64
N LYS A 285 10.43 6.81 -18.39
CA LYS A 285 10.54 7.51 -19.69
C LYS A 285 11.26 8.85 -19.57
N PHE A 286 10.98 9.60 -18.49
CA PHE A 286 11.66 10.87 -18.23
C PHE A 286 13.16 10.70 -17.97
N MET A 287 13.55 9.65 -17.22
CA MET A 287 14.96 9.36 -16.95
C MET A 287 15.72 8.95 -18.20
N GLU A 288 15.11 8.11 -19.05
CA GLU A 288 15.69 7.68 -20.33
C GLU A 288 15.83 8.84 -21.33
N ALA A 289 14.88 9.78 -21.33
CA ALA A 289 14.90 10.94 -22.22
C ALA A 289 15.82 12.07 -21.75
N SER A 290 16.33 12.04 -20.52
CA SER A 290 17.22 13.10 -19.98
C SER A 290 18.42 12.54 -19.21
N PRO A 291 19.31 11.77 -19.89
CA PRO A 291 20.54 11.26 -19.30
C PRO A 291 21.55 12.41 -19.16
N GLY A 292 21.53 13.12 -18.03
CA GLY A 292 22.52 14.18 -17.72
C GLY A 292 21.96 15.45 -17.09
N VAL A 293 20.64 15.66 -17.09
CA VAL A 293 20.04 16.62 -16.16
C VAL A 293 20.10 15.93 -14.81
N GLY A 294 21.02 16.37 -13.94
CA GLY A 294 21.24 15.79 -12.61
C GLY A 294 19.93 15.36 -11.99
N THR A 295 19.94 14.14 -11.45
CA THR A 295 18.87 13.24 -10.92
C THR A 295 17.88 13.86 -9.94
N THR A 296 17.49 15.10 -10.17
CA THR A 296 16.92 15.96 -9.17
C THR A 296 15.43 16.01 -9.38
N PHE A 297 14.70 15.91 -8.27
CA PHE A 297 13.29 16.21 -8.15
C PHE A 297 12.85 17.50 -8.89
N ALA A 298 13.79 18.39 -9.24
CA ALA A 298 13.63 19.58 -10.06
C ALA A 298 12.77 19.41 -11.34
N ALA A 299 12.82 18.26 -12.02
CA ALA A 299 11.99 18.07 -13.22
C ALA A 299 10.52 17.71 -12.90
N PHE A 300 10.29 16.90 -11.86
CA PHE A 300 8.95 16.56 -11.33
C PHE A 300 8.35 17.71 -10.51
N SER A 301 9.22 18.59 -10.00
CA SER A 301 8.90 19.80 -9.28
C SER A 301 7.97 20.73 -10.05
N ARG A 302 7.83 20.66 -11.37
CA ARG A 302 6.83 21.51 -12.07
C ARG A 302 5.40 21.06 -11.81
N ARG A 303 5.13 19.75 -11.84
CA ARG A 303 3.82 19.20 -11.46
C ARG A 303 3.63 19.30 -9.95
N ASP A 304 4.67 19.01 -9.16
CA ASP A 304 4.59 19.06 -7.70
C ASP A 304 4.46 20.49 -7.16
N ALA A 305 5.18 21.46 -7.74
CA ALA A 305 4.99 22.88 -7.47
C ALA A 305 3.62 23.38 -7.92
N PHE A 306 3.09 22.91 -9.05
CA PHE A 306 1.73 23.26 -9.47
C PHE A 306 0.69 22.79 -8.44
N TRP A 307 0.78 21.55 -7.96
CA TRP A 307 -0.13 21.01 -6.94
C TRP A 307 0.04 21.69 -5.57
N HIS A 308 1.27 22.11 -5.23
CA HIS A 308 1.55 22.91 -4.04
C HIS A 308 0.98 24.34 -4.16
N LEU A 309 1.11 24.98 -5.33
CA LEU A 309 0.63 26.34 -5.62
C LEU A 309 -0.90 26.45 -5.53
N ILE A 310 -1.63 25.41 -5.94
CA ILE A 310 -3.10 25.37 -5.84
C ILE A 310 -3.60 25.01 -4.43
N GLY A 311 -2.74 25.05 -3.41
CA GLY A 311 -3.11 24.79 -2.02
C GLY A 311 -3.57 23.35 -1.75
N LYS A 312 -3.33 22.42 -2.67
CA LYS A 312 -3.57 20.98 -2.46
C LYS A 312 -2.34 20.31 -1.85
N ASP A 313 -1.79 21.00 -0.87
CA ASP A 313 -0.62 20.61 -0.10
C ASP A 313 -1.04 19.59 0.95
N LYS A 314 -0.88 18.31 0.62
CA LYS A 314 -0.81 17.23 1.60
C LYS A 314 0.25 16.28 1.11
N ASP A 315 1.21 15.99 1.99
CA ASP A 315 2.28 15.02 1.79
C ASP A 315 1.76 13.86 0.95
N ARG A 316 2.19 13.77 -0.32
CA ARG A 316 1.62 12.79 -1.24
C ARG A 316 1.97 11.43 -0.68
N PRO A 317 1.01 10.72 -0.07
CA PRO A 317 1.37 9.62 0.83
C PRO A 317 1.83 8.38 0.06
N GLN A 318 1.88 8.49 -1.27
CA GLN A 318 1.99 7.43 -2.25
C GLN A 318 3.25 7.54 -3.11
N LEU A 319 4.08 8.56 -2.89
CA LEU A 319 5.37 8.66 -3.56
C LEU A 319 6.30 7.57 -3.04
N LEU A 320 6.84 6.78 -3.97
CA LEU A 320 7.73 5.66 -3.69
C LEU A 320 9.02 5.80 -4.52
N PRO A 321 10.20 5.77 -3.88
CA PRO A 321 11.49 5.81 -4.60
C PRO A 321 11.78 4.50 -5.34
N SER A 322 11.33 3.38 -4.79
CA SER A 322 11.55 2.04 -5.34
C SER A 322 10.29 1.20 -5.18
N ALA A 323 10.06 0.27 -6.09
CA ALA A 323 8.98 -0.71 -6.04
C ALA A 323 9.21 -1.83 -7.07
N VAL A 324 8.69 -3.03 -6.79
CA VAL A 324 8.44 -4.03 -7.83
C VAL A 324 7.01 -3.87 -8.29
N LEU A 325 6.80 -3.57 -9.57
CA LEU A 325 5.48 -3.46 -10.18
C LEU A 325 5.14 -4.78 -10.88
N TRP A 326 4.05 -5.40 -10.45
CA TRP A 326 3.49 -6.62 -11.01
C TRP A 326 2.20 -6.27 -11.74
N LYS A 327 2.24 -6.25 -13.07
CA LYS A 327 1.09 -5.91 -13.92
C LYS A 327 0.36 -7.18 -14.34
N SER A 328 -0.90 -7.29 -13.94
CA SER A 328 -1.81 -8.36 -14.38
C SER A 328 -2.57 -7.94 -15.63
N ARG A 329 -2.70 -8.89 -16.57
CA ARG A 329 -3.51 -8.77 -17.79
C ARG A 329 -4.74 -9.68 -17.77
N PHE A 330 -5.05 -10.24 -16.60
CA PHE A 330 -6.14 -11.18 -16.41
C PHE A 330 -7.48 -10.58 -16.89
N GLU A 331 -8.27 -11.33 -17.64
CA GLU A 331 -9.43 -10.72 -18.32
C GLU A 331 -10.62 -10.42 -17.40
N HIS A 332 -10.64 -11.03 -16.21
CA HIS A 332 -11.78 -11.00 -15.29
C HIS A 332 -11.39 -10.34 -13.97
N ASP A 333 -12.36 -9.71 -13.32
CA ASP A 333 -12.20 -9.19 -11.95
C ASP A 333 -10.98 -8.27 -11.74
N ASN A 334 -10.81 -7.28 -12.63
CA ASN A 334 -9.67 -6.37 -12.68
C ASN A 334 -9.26 -5.79 -11.32
N HIS A 335 -10.23 -5.48 -10.45
CA HIS A 335 -9.96 -4.92 -9.13
C HIS A 335 -9.98 -5.96 -8.01
N GLY A 336 -10.69 -7.09 -8.18
CA GLY A 336 -10.90 -7.99 -7.07
C GLY A 336 -9.65 -8.72 -6.64
N LEU A 337 -9.62 -9.05 -5.36
CA LEU A 337 -8.48 -9.65 -4.70
C LEU A 337 -8.23 -11.10 -5.16
N GLN A 338 -9.27 -11.78 -5.65
CA GLN A 338 -9.24 -13.21 -5.94
C GLN A 338 -8.24 -13.59 -7.04
N GLN A 339 -7.99 -12.68 -7.99
CA GLN A 339 -6.97 -12.91 -9.01
C GLN A 339 -5.58 -13.12 -8.39
N TRP A 340 -5.27 -12.45 -7.29
CA TRP A 340 -3.92 -12.39 -6.71
C TRP A 340 -3.51 -13.64 -5.93
N TRP A 341 -4.32 -14.69 -5.96
CA TRP A 341 -3.90 -16.03 -5.54
C TRP A 341 -4.07 -17.10 -6.63
N LYS A 342 -4.14 -16.69 -7.90
CA LYS A 342 -3.96 -17.55 -9.07
C LYS A 342 -2.49 -17.73 -9.41
N GLN A 343 -2.16 -18.71 -10.25
CA GLN A 343 -0.80 -18.93 -10.77
C GLN A 343 -0.34 -17.77 -11.67
N ASP A 344 0.95 -17.48 -11.69
CA ASP A 344 1.55 -16.42 -12.51
C ASP A 344 1.22 -16.60 -14.00
N SER A 345 1.20 -17.85 -14.48
CA SER A 345 0.84 -18.19 -15.86
C SER A 345 -0.61 -17.87 -16.22
N GLU A 346 -1.53 -17.95 -15.26
CA GLU A 346 -2.95 -17.58 -15.47
C GLU A 346 -3.13 -16.06 -15.53
N LEU A 347 -2.31 -15.32 -14.79
CA LEU A 347 -2.42 -13.86 -14.65
C LEU A 347 -1.71 -13.09 -15.77
N GLY A 348 -0.78 -13.75 -16.47
CA GLY A 348 0.07 -13.08 -17.47
C GLY A 348 0.87 -11.95 -16.84
N LEU A 349 1.46 -12.19 -15.66
CA LEU A 349 2.15 -11.16 -14.89
C LEU A 349 3.39 -10.64 -15.63
N GLU A 350 3.44 -9.34 -15.81
CA GLU A 350 4.64 -8.61 -16.23
C GLU A 350 5.27 -7.96 -14.99
N VAL A 351 6.57 -8.23 -14.78
CA VAL A 351 7.32 -7.76 -13.61
C VAL A 351 8.30 -6.70 -14.03
N GLN A 352 8.27 -5.54 -13.38
CA GLN A 352 9.24 -4.48 -13.59
C GLN A 352 9.74 -3.91 -12.26
N HIS A 353 11.05 -3.92 -12.07
CA HIS A 353 11.69 -3.32 -10.91
C HIS A 353 12.02 -1.85 -11.20
N TYR A 354 11.48 -0.97 -10.38
CA TYR A 354 11.79 0.45 -10.40
C TYR A 354 12.62 0.80 -9.18
N SER A 355 13.76 1.43 -9.39
CA SER A 355 14.55 2.06 -8.34
C SER A 355 15.10 3.37 -8.87
N TYR A 356 14.69 4.46 -8.24
CA TYR A 356 15.08 5.79 -8.67
C TYR A 356 16.22 6.31 -7.80
N PRO A 357 17.33 6.77 -8.42
CA PRO A 357 18.48 7.24 -7.69
C PRO A 357 18.10 8.46 -6.85
N VAL A 358 18.64 8.47 -5.64
CA VAL A 358 18.52 9.57 -4.70
C VAL A 358 19.59 10.62 -5.05
N PRO A 359 19.28 11.93 -5.09
CA PRO A 359 20.31 12.94 -5.26
C PRO A 359 21.29 12.89 -4.08
N GLU A 360 22.58 12.71 -4.37
CA GLU A 360 23.63 12.96 -3.39
C GLU A 360 23.57 14.44 -2.98
N ALA A 361 23.61 14.69 -1.67
CA ALA A 361 23.73 16.05 -1.18
C ALA A 361 25.03 16.63 -1.74
N GLN A 362 24.92 17.62 -2.63
CA GLN A 362 26.07 18.38 -3.09
C GLN A 362 26.69 19.05 -1.86
N THR A 363 27.73 18.44 -1.30
CA THR A 363 28.64 19.12 -0.37
C THR A 363 29.31 20.21 -1.20
N ALA A 364 28.88 21.46 -0.99
CA ALA A 364 29.52 22.61 -1.58
C ALA A 364 30.95 22.71 -1.01
N SER A 365 31.91 22.06 -1.66
CA SER A 365 33.32 22.34 -1.47
C SER A 365 33.61 23.67 -2.15
N THR A 366 33.42 24.76 -1.42
CA THR A 366 34.00 26.05 -1.80
C THR A 366 35.51 25.95 -1.63
N SER A 367 36.21 25.49 -2.67
CA SER A 367 37.64 25.76 -2.84
C SER A 367 37.77 27.22 -3.26
N VAL A 368 38.18 28.07 -2.32
CA VAL A 368 38.64 29.44 -2.62
C VAL A 368 39.99 29.31 -3.34
N PRO A 369 40.17 29.86 -4.55
CA PRO A 369 41.49 29.96 -5.15
C PRO A 369 42.30 31.04 -4.41
N ALA A 370 43.56 30.71 -4.12
CA ALA A 370 44.54 31.62 -3.55
C ALA A 370 44.95 32.74 -4.52
#